data_AF-A0A944YBP3-F1
#
_entry.id   AF-A0A944YBP3-F1
#
_cell.length_a   1.000
_cell.length_b   1.000
_cell.length_c   1.000
_cell.angle_alpha   90.00
_cell.angle_beta   90.00
_cell.angle_gamma   90.00
#
_symmetry.space_group_name_H-M   'P 1'
#
loop_
_entity.id
_entity.type
_entity.pdbx_description
1 polymer ?
#
loop_
_entity_poly.entity_id
_entity_poly.type
_entity_poly.pdbx_seq_one_letter_code
_entity_poly.pdbx_strand_id
1 'polypeptide(L)'
;MRYHGLDLVRSLAMLLGVVLHVILFFMQHQDHIWMLGERYPDPLNRLVFEFIHLFRMQLFMMMGGFFAQLVIDRKGLKYFSKDRSRRILLPFILCSIFLIPLQEYFFALAGQCGKLHTMLPELGAADIFSSVFLWGIFSEKSAFDNISFHHLWFLWFLVVIYVIHITCYGPTRTLVRWLSQWTPIIQFKRVQHTIFAPVILAIVCFPVHYSLTNPSIGVNQFNFEVNNFFYYVLFYLYGVFLYRNLSILETLSKYCFVFLASGMLFVPFTASLSEFVGIMPSTLIDVHSLKIVGFAPRYEAIFYGGIFKISIVFIRLLSAWLLCFGFVGLAHRYVSKPNVAVSYLVDSSYTVFVFHLIVTFPLSMYISRLQGLNALTKAYLTILFSLVIIYSFYNTCIRYTFLGNYFMGRKKCRQTKGEERFRLGQLLAKTWKPCLLMLPIVFILGQAFHEDAVRTKRNILLEARIAQKPQLLEGDYQADRVTDRFGRSALHYAAMTDEKLRGYNTLQKLLATTQVIDGKDVMGRTPLFRATRTGNAADVQLLLEKGADCNLADFYGQTPCHVASIKFALGPIQSKETYESMMKRFKQYGADMTLKDIYGKTPTDYLQ
;
A
#
# COMPACT_ATOMS: atom_id res chain seq x y z
N MET A 1 26.96 -15.99 -17.54
CA MET A 1 26.98 -14.52 -17.31
C MET A 1 25.93 -14.12 -16.27
N ARG A 2 26.34 -13.63 -15.09
CA ARG A 2 25.43 -13.14 -14.02
C ARG A 2 25.15 -11.65 -14.27
N TYR A 3 23.89 -11.24 -14.23
CA TYR A 3 23.52 -9.83 -14.40
C TYR A 3 23.56 -9.11 -13.04
N HIS A 4 24.76 -8.67 -12.64
CA HIS A 4 25.01 -8.12 -11.30
C HIS A 4 24.13 -6.90 -10.96
N GLY A 5 23.95 -5.99 -11.91
CA GLY A 5 23.10 -4.82 -11.69
C GLY A 5 21.63 -5.18 -11.52
N LEU A 6 21.13 -6.11 -12.33
CA LEU A 6 19.74 -6.57 -12.23
C LEU A 6 19.48 -7.38 -10.95
N ASP A 7 20.48 -8.14 -10.48
CA ASP A 7 20.44 -8.79 -9.17
C ASP A 7 20.32 -7.74 -8.06
N LEU A 8 21.11 -6.66 -8.14
CA LEU A 8 21.05 -5.56 -7.17
C LEU A 8 19.68 -4.87 -7.17
N VAL A 9 19.10 -4.58 -8.34
CA VAL A 9 17.78 -3.95 -8.45
C VAL A 9 16.70 -4.76 -7.73
N ARG A 10 16.68 -6.08 -7.98
CA ARG A 10 15.76 -6.99 -7.29
C ARG A 10 15.98 -6.97 -5.77
N SER A 11 17.24 -6.99 -5.34
CA SER A 11 17.60 -6.98 -3.91
C SER A 11 17.27 -5.66 -3.22
N LEU A 12 17.48 -4.51 -3.88
CA LEU A 12 17.09 -3.21 -3.37
C LEU A 12 15.57 -3.09 -3.24
N ALA A 13 14.80 -3.56 -4.23
CA ALA A 13 13.34 -3.59 -4.15
C ALA A 13 12.82 -4.38 -2.93
N MET A 14 13.53 -5.44 -2.54
CA MET A 14 13.24 -6.20 -1.32
C MET A 14 13.66 -5.44 -0.05
N LEU A 15 14.86 -4.85 -0.03
CA LEU A 15 15.38 -4.11 1.13
C LEU A 15 14.59 -2.84 1.45
N LEU A 16 14.02 -2.17 0.44
CA LEU A 16 13.09 -1.05 0.61
C LEU A 16 11.85 -1.44 1.43
N GLY A 17 11.54 -2.74 1.51
CA GLY A 17 10.52 -3.25 2.43
C GLY A 17 10.81 -2.90 3.89
N VAL A 18 12.06 -2.94 4.35
CA VAL A 18 12.42 -2.59 5.74
C VAL A 18 12.02 -1.15 6.07
N VAL A 19 12.36 -0.24 5.16
CA VAL A 19 12.03 1.19 5.31
C VAL A 19 10.51 1.38 5.31
N LEU A 20 9.82 0.76 4.36
CA LEU A 20 8.37 0.88 4.25
C LEU A 20 7.65 0.41 5.52
N HIS A 21 7.99 -0.77 6.06
CA HIS A 21 7.30 -1.33 7.23
C HIS A 21 7.59 -0.60 8.52
N VAL A 22 8.72 0.11 8.63
CA VAL A 22 8.97 0.96 9.77
C VAL A 22 8.17 2.26 9.65
N ILE A 23 8.30 2.94 8.51
CA ILE A 23 7.66 4.25 8.28
C ILE A 23 6.14 4.19 8.47
N LEU A 24 5.51 3.08 8.07
CA LEU A 24 4.08 2.83 8.28
C LEU A 24 3.61 3.16 9.72
N PHE A 25 4.35 2.74 10.75
CA PHE A 25 3.98 3.00 12.15
C PHE A 25 4.12 4.47 12.59
N PHE A 26 4.86 5.27 11.82
CA PHE A 26 5.14 6.68 12.11
C PHE A 26 4.39 7.65 11.18
N MET A 27 3.53 7.12 10.31
CA MET A 27 2.60 7.90 9.48
C MET A 27 1.30 8.20 10.23
N GLN A 28 0.40 8.96 9.59
CA GLN A 28 -0.90 9.29 10.14
C GLN A 28 -1.78 8.04 10.22
N HIS A 29 -2.47 7.86 11.36
CA HIS A 29 -3.33 6.69 11.64
C HIS A 29 -4.41 6.41 10.58
N GLN A 30 -4.77 7.42 9.79
CA GLN A 30 -5.83 7.40 8.79
C GLN A 30 -5.45 6.69 7.48
N ASP A 31 -4.16 6.49 7.24
CA ASP A 31 -3.61 5.92 6.00
C ASP A 31 -3.47 4.38 6.08
N HIS A 32 -4.04 3.75 7.12
CA HIS A 32 -3.48 2.50 7.63
C HIS A 32 -4.41 1.29 7.60
N ILE A 33 -3.80 0.18 7.19
CA ILE A 33 -4.30 -1.21 7.26
C ILE A 33 -4.07 -1.81 8.66
N TRP A 34 -3.14 -1.25 9.45
CA TRP A 34 -2.64 -1.81 10.72
C TRP A 34 -2.96 -0.98 11.98
N MET A 35 -3.72 0.12 11.84
CA MET A 35 -4.17 1.02 12.92
C MET A 35 -3.14 1.42 14.01
N LEU A 36 -1.87 1.58 13.64
CA LEU A 36 -0.82 2.21 14.45
C LEU A 36 -0.34 3.46 13.71
N GLY A 37 -0.36 4.63 14.35
CA GLY A 37 0.07 5.88 13.73
C GLY A 37 0.46 6.94 14.74
N GLU A 38 1.32 7.86 14.32
CA GLU A 38 1.79 8.97 15.15
C GLU A 38 0.75 10.10 15.22
N ARG A 39 0.65 10.75 16.39
CA ARG A 39 -0.27 11.89 16.58
C ARG A 39 0.17 13.13 15.80
N TYR A 40 1.48 13.28 15.66
CA TYR A 40 2.13 14.34 14.89
C TYR A 40 2.96 13.70 13.76
N PRO A 41 2.31 13.23 12.69
CA PRO A 41 3.00 12.63 11.57
C PRO A 41 3.75 13.70 10.78
N ASP A 42 4.87 13.33 10.16
CA ASP A 42 5.63 14.21 9.29
C ASP A 42 5.35 13.92 7.79
N PRO A 43 5.46 14.93 6.91
CA PRO A 43 5.20 14.76 5.48
C PRO A 43 6.27 13.94 4.74
N LEU A 44 7.49 13.83 5.28
CA LEU A 44 8.59 13.12 4.62
C LEU A 44 8.42 11.61 4.70
N ASN A 45 8.08 11.07 5.87
CA ASN A 45 7.76 9.67 6.06
C ASN A 45 6.69 9.23 5.06
N ARG A 46 5.63 10.04 4.91
CA ARG A 46 4.60 9.81 3.91
C ARG A 46 5.13 9.84 2.46
N LEU A 47 5.91 10.86 2.10
CA LEU A 47 6.46 10.96 0.74
C LEU A 47 7.36 9.75 0.41
N VAL A 48 8.17 9.31 1.36
CA VAL A 48 9.06 8.13 1.21
C VAL A 48 8.23 6.85 1.06
N PHE A 49 7.18 6.67 1.87
CA PHE A 49 6.26 5.55 1.73
C PHE A 49 5.67 5.47 0.32
N GLU A 50 5.10 6.58 -0.16
CA GLU A 50 4.43 6.67 -1.46
C GLU A 50 5.42 6.43 -2.60
N PHE A 51 6.59 7.07 -2.55
CA PHE A 51 7.67 6.85 -3.50
C PHE A 51 8.02 5.37 -3.62
N ILE A 52 8.23 4.69 -2.50
CA ILE A 52 8.60 3.28 -2.47
C ILE A 52 7.44 2.41 -2.98
N HIS A 53 6.21 2.70 -2.54
CA HIS A 53 5.01 1.90 -2.85
C HIS A 53 4.64 1.95 -4.34
N LEU A 54 4.92 3.05 -5.03
CA LEU A 54 4.55 3.24 -6.45
C LEU A 54 5.16 2.21 -7.42
N PHE A 55 6.39 1.77 -7.17
CA PHE A 55 7.12 0.96 -8.15
C PHE A 55 7.73 -0.33 -7.59
N ARG A 56 7.94 -0.46 -6.27
CA ARG A 56 8.77 -1.56 -5.75
C ARG A 56 8.25 -2.94 -6.09
N MET A 57 6.93 -3.15 -6.05
CA MET A 57 6.31 -4.46 -6.30
C MET A 57 6.27 -4.77 -7.79
N GLN A 58 6.00 -3.76 -8.61
CA GLN A 58 6.03 -3.81 -10.06
C GLN A 58 7.43 -4.17 -10.55
N LEU A 59 8.45 -3.49 -10.01
CA LEU A 59 9.85 -3.75 -10.28
C LEU A 59 10.26 -5.16 -9.84
N PHE A 60 9.84 -5.58 -8.65
CA PHE A 60 10.10 -6.93 -8.15
C PHE A 60 9.51 -8.00 -9.07
N MET A 61 8.26 -7.85 -9.50
CA MET A 61 7.59 -8.79 -10.41
C MET A 61 8.26 -8.82 -11.79
N MET A 62 8.65 -7.65 -12.31
CA MET A 62 9.42 -7.53 -13.55
C MET A 62 10.75 -8.29 -13.46
N MET A 63 11.50 -8.12 -12.37
CA MET A 63 12.73 -8.88 -12.17
C MET A 63 12.46 -10.38 -11.99
N GLY A 64 11.35 -10.75 -11.34
CA GLY A 64 10.88 -12.13 -11.21
C GLY A 64 10.71 -12.81 -12.57
N GLY A 65 10.06 -12.13 -13.53
CA GLY A 65 9.89 -12.63 -14.90
C GLY A 65 11.19 -12.75 -15.67
N PHE A 66 12.03 -11.71 -15.60
CA PHE A 66 13.35 -11.69 -16.25
C PHE A 66 14.21 -12.88 -15.80
N PHE A 67 14.34 -13.08 -14.48
CA PHE A 67 15.16 -14.16 -13.94
C PHE A 67 14.52 -15.54 -14.06
N ALA A 68 13.19 -15.62 -14.15
CA ALA A 68 12.54 -16.89 -14.42
C ALA A 68 12.89 -17.41 -15.81
N GLN A 69 12.68 -16.59 -16.84
CA GLN A 69 13.01 -16.96 -18.21
C GLN A 69 14.51 -17.24 -18.38
N LEU A 70 15.38 -16.42 -17.77
CA LEU A 70 16.84 -16.65 -17.77
C LEU A 70 17.22 -18.04 -17.24
N VAL A 71 16.59 -18.48 -16.14
CA VAL A 71 16.91 -19.78 -15.53
C VAL A 71 16.35 -20.92 -16.37
N ILE A 72 15.14 -20.77 -16.90
CA ILE A 72 14.52 -21.78 -17.78
C ILE A 72 15.39 -22.00 -19.01
N ASP A 73 15.82 -20.94 -19.69
CA ASP A 73 16.60 -21.06 -20.92
C ASP A 73 18.01 -21.60 -20.68
N ARG A 74 18.60 -21.37 -19.50
CA ARG A 74 19.96 -21.84 -19.18
C ARG A 74 20.04 -23.21 -18.52
N LYS A 75 19.03 -23.59 -17.73
CA LYS A 75 19.08 -24.78 -16.87
C LYS A 75 17.88 -25.70 -17.04
N GLY A 76 16.90 -25.31 -17.84
CA GLY A 76 15.69 -26.08 -18.10
C GLY A 76 14.60 -25.92 -17.05
N LEU A 77 13.40 -26.35 -17.43
CA LEU A 77 12.17 -26.20 -16.64
C LEU A 77 12.20 -27.03 -15.34
N LYS A 78 12.77 -28.24 -15.38
CA LYS A 78 12.91 -29.12 -14.21
C LYS A 78 13.79 -28.49 -13.12
N TYR A 79 14.91 -27.89 -13.51
CA TYR A 79 15.77 -27.18 -12.57
C TYR A 79 15.05 -25.96 -11.99
N PHE A 80 14.42 -25.17 -12.86
CA PHE A 80 13.66 -23.99 -12.45
C PHE A 80 12.58 -24.35 -11.41
N SER A 81 11.74 -25.35 -11.68
CA SER A 81 10.70 -25.78 -10.73
C SER A 81 11.30 -26.17 -9.37
N LYS A 82 12.33 -27.01 -9.35
CA LYS A 82 13.00 -27.41 -8.09
C LYS A 82 13.60 -26.23 -7.33
N ASP A 83 14.24 -25.29 -8.03
CA ASP A 83 14.83 -24.09 -7.43
C ASP A 83 13.76 -23.16 -6.84
N ARG A 84 12.66 -22.91 -7.57
CA ARG A 84 11.56 -22.06 -7.08
C ARG A 84 10.78 -22.68 -5.94
N SER A 85 10.54 -24.00 -5.97
CA SER A 85 9.91 -24.69 -4.83
C SER A 85 10.74 -24.54 -3.56
N ARG A 86 12.07 -24.66 -3.65
CA ARG A 86 12.97 -24.52 -2.49
C ARG A 86 13.15 -23.08 -2.01
N ARG A 87 13.19 -22.10 -2.91
CA ARG A 87 13.52 -20.70 -2.56
C ARG A 87 12.31 -19.81 -2.33
N ILE A 88 11.12 -20.23 -2.74
CA ILE A 88 9.92 -19.36 -2.75
C ILE A 88 8.74 -20.08 -2.12
N LEU A 89 8.36 -21.27 -2.61
CA LEU A 89 7.23 -22.02 -2.05
C LEU A 89 7.47 -22.48 -0.61
N LEU A 90 8.59 -23.17 -0.36
CA LEU A 90 8.89 -23.68 0.98
C LEU A 90 9.01 -22.55 2.02
N PRO A 91 9.75 -21.45 1.76
CA PRO A 91 9.75 -20.32 2.68
C PRO A 91 8.39 -19.64 2.83
N PHE A 92 7.59 -19.53 1.77
CA PHE A 92 6.22 -19.02 1.88
C PHE A 92 5.42 -19.86 2.88
N ILE A 93 5.42 -21.19 2.74
CA ILE A 93 4.72 -22.10 3.67
C ILE A 93 5.23 -21.92 5.10
N LEU A 94 6.55 -21.98 5.31
CA LEU A 94 7.14 -21.83 6.64
C LEU A 94 6.83 -20.46 7.26
N CYS A 95 6.97 -19.38 6.49
CA CYS A 95 6.67 -18.03 6.96
C CYS A 95 5.17 -17.85 7.23
N SER A 96 4.30 -18.48 6.44
CA SER A 96 2.85 -18.43 6.70
C SER A 96 2.48 -19.15 8.00
N ILE A 97 3.11 -20.28 8.30
CA ILE A 97 2.84 -21.04 9.54
C ILE A 97 3.37 -20.32 10.78
N PHE A 98 4.55 -19.70 10.70
CA PHE A 98 5.24 -19.13 11.88
C PHE A 98 5.19 -17.60 11.97
N LEU A 99 5.40 -16.87 10.87
CA LEU A 99 5.51 -15.41 10.90
C LEU A 99 4.14 -14.71 10.95
N ILE A 100 3.12 -15.26 10.27
CA ILE A 100 1.78 -14.65 10.31
C ILE A 100 1.21 -14.67 11.73
N PRO A 101 1.16 -15.81 12.44
CA PRO A 101 0.65 -15.83 13.81
C PRO A 101 1.51 -15.00 14.77
N LEU A 102 2.83 -14.94 14.55
CA LEU A 102 3.71 -14.09 15.32
C LEU A 102 3.39 -12.60 15.15
N GLN A 103 3.11 -12.16 13.92
CA GLN A 103 2.73 -10.78 13.64
C GLN A 103 1.38 -10.44 14.29
N GLU A 104 0.40 -11.33 14.14
CA GLU A 104 -0.93 -11.18 14.72
C GLU A 104 -0.87 -11.15 16.26
N TYR A 105 0.00 -11.96 16.86
CA TYR A 105 0.27 -11.91 18.29
C TYR A 105 0.80 -10.53 18.73
N PHE A 106 1.75 -9.96 18.00
CA PHE A 106 2.28 -8.63 18.30
C PHE A 106 1.24 -7.52 18.13
N PHE A 107 0.38 -7.62 17.11
CA PHE A 107 -0.73 -6.67 16.93
C PHE A 107 -1.77 -6.78 18.05
N ALA A 108 -2.11 -8.00 18.45
CA ALA A 108 -3.01 -8.25 19.57
C ALA A 108 -2.46 -7.69 20.90
N LEU A 109 -1.17 -7.92 21.21
CA LEU A 109 -0.52 -7.36 22.41
C LEU A 109 -0.44 -5.83 22.42
N ALA A 110 -0.36 -5.21 21.25
CA ALA A 110 -0.33 -3.75 21.15
C ALA A 110 -1.70 -3.12 21.41
N GLY A 111 -2.76 -3.93 21.59
CA GLY A 111 -4.15 -3.48 21.70
C GLY A 111 -4.65 -2.87 20.39
N GLN A 112 -4.01 -3.16 19.25
CA GLN A 112 -4.24 -2.43 18.00
C GLN A 112 -4.32 -3.37 16.79
N CYS A 113 -5.55 -3.43 16.27
CA CYS A 113 -6.04 -3.95 14.99
C CYS A 113 -6.26 -5.46 14.81
N GLY A 114 -7.53 -5.79 14.56
CA GLY A 114 -8.07 -7.10 14.16
C GLY A 114 -9.43 -7.31 14.83
N LYS A 115 -10.36 -8.01 14.17
CA LYS A 115 -11.59 -8.56 14.79
C LYS A 115 -11.34 -9.18 16.18
N LEU A 116 -10.10 -9.59 16.44
CA LEU A 116 -9.64 -10.21 17.67
C LEU A 116 -9.73 -9.33 18.92
N HIS A 117 -9.42 -8.02 18.88
CA HIS A 117 -9.56 -7.18 20.09
C HIS A 117 -11.04 -6.98 20.47
N THR A 118 -11.91 -6.86 19.46
CA THR A 118 -13.37 -6.86 19.65
C THR A 118 -13.93 -8.22 20.08
N MET A 119 -13.24 -9.34 19.81
CA MET A 119 -13.68 -10.68 20.21
C MET A 119 -13.09 -11.17 21.54
N LEU A 120 -11.96 -10.61 21.99
CA LEU A 120 -11.19 -11.04 23.16
C LEU A 120 -10.67 -9.83 23.99
N PRO A 121 -11.54 -8.99 24.59
CA PRO A 121 -11.11 -7.76 25.26
C PRO A 121 -10.34 -7.98 26.58
N GLU A 122 -10.30 -9.21 27.11
CA GLU A 122 -9.86 -9.49 28.49
C GLU A 122 -8.84 -10.64 28.63
N LEU A 123 -8.28 -11.14 27.52
CA LEU A 123 -7.33 -12.25 27.57
C LEU A 123 -5.89 -11.80 27.93
N GLY A 124 -5.22 -12.57 28.79
CA GLY A 124 -3.80 -12.36 29.10
C GLY A 124 -2.90 -12.68 27.92
N ALA A 125 -1.64 -12.22 27.95
CA ALA A 125 -0.67 -12.46 26.88
C ALA A 125 -0.49 -13.96 26.53
N ALA A 126 -0.58 -14.83 27.54
CA ALA A 126 -0.50 -16.28 27.34
C ALA A 126 -1.69 -16.86 26.56
N ASP A 127 -2.90 -16.35 26.81
CA ASP A 127 -4.12 -16.80 26.15
C ASP A 127 -4.21 -16.26 24.71
N ILE A 128 -3.70 -15.05 24.47
CA ILE A 128 -3.52 -14.51 23.12
C ILE A 128 -2.50 -15.37 22.36
N PHE A 129 -1.41 -15.78 23.00
CA PHE A 129 -0.42 -16.64 22.38
C PHE A 129 -1.01 -18.01 22.00
N SER A 130 -1.73 -18.67 22.91
CA SER A 130 -2.36 -19.96 22.61
C SER A 130 -3.45 -19.85 21.55
N SER A 131 -4.22 -18.77 21.55
CA SER A 131 -5.30 -18.54 20.58
C SER A 131 -4.77 -18.17 19.19
N VAL A 132 -3.71 -17.36 19.11
CA VAL A 132 -3.20 -16.81 17.85
C VAL A 132 -2.02 -17.62 17.34
N PHE A 133 -0.95 -17.73 18.13
CA PHE A 133 0.31 -18.34 17.69
C PHE A 133 0.19 -19.84 17.47
N LEU A 134 -0.58 -20.53 18.32
CA LEU A 134 -0.88 -21.96 18.17
C LEU A 134 -2.13 -22.21 17.32
N TRP A 135 -2.53 -21.27 16.46
CA TRP A 135 -3.64 -21.43 15.52
C TRP A 135 -4.97 -21.83 16.18
N GLY A 136 -5.20 -21.41 17.42
CA GLY A 136 -6.42 -21.70 18.16
C GLY A 136 -6.58 -23.16 18.59
N ILE A 137 -5.53 -23.98 18.54
CA ILE A 137 -5.56 -25.41 18.93
C ILE A 137 -6.12 -25.61 20.35
N PHE A 138 -5.93 -24.62 21.23
CA PHE A 138 -6.38 -24.66 22.63
C PHE A 138 -7.41 -23.57 22.98
N SER A 139 -8.05 -22.95 21.98
CA SER A 139 -8.99 -21.84 22.18
C SER A 139 -10.39 -22.23 21.72
N GLU A 140 -11.41 -21.89 22.53
CA GLU A 140 -12.82 -22.11 22.19
C GLU A 140 -13.33 -21.15 21.10
N LYS A 141 -12.59 -20.06 20.82
CA LYS A 141 -12.89 -19.09 19.78
C LYS A 141 -11.89 -19.18 18.63
N SER A 142 -12.37 -19.20 17.38
CA SER A 142 -11.49 -19.12 16.21
C SER A 142 -10.80 -17.75 16.17
N ALA A 143 -9.48 -17.73 16.35
CA ALA A 143 -8.70 -16.50 16.20
C ALA A 143 -8.63 -16.00 14.75
N PHE A 144 -8.91 -16.87 13.77
CA PHE A 144 -8.81 -16.56 12.36
C PHE A 144 -10.07 -16.99 11.60
N ASP A 145 -10.90 -16.02 11.19
CA ASP A 145 -11.97 -16.29 10.21
C ASP A 145 -11.41 -16.43 8.79
N ASN A 146 -10.28 -15.76 8.50
CA ASN A 146 -9.57 -15.81 7.23
C ASN A 146 -8.08 -15.56 7.45
N ILE A 147 -7.22 -16.28 6.71
CA ILE A 147 -5.76 -16.11 6.76
C ILE A 147 -5.36 -15.04 5.76
N SER A 148 -5.07 -13.85 6.28
CA SER A 148 -4.41 -12.79 5.52
C SER A 148 -2.92 -13.13 5.35
N PHE A 149 -2.39 -13.08 4.13
CA PHE A 149 -0.95 -13.28 3.94
C PHE A 149 -0.10 -12.09 4.36
N HIS A 150 -0.69 -10.99 4.85
CA HIS A 150 0.03 -9.81 5.32
C HIS A 150 1.07 -9.40 4.28
N HIS A 151 2.34 -9.46 4.67
CA HIS A 151 3.46 -9.09 3.84
C HIS A 151 3.90 -10.17 2.83
N LEU A 152 3.42 -11.41 2.93
CA LEU A 152 3.81 -12.54 2.08
C LEU A 152 2.97 -12.68 0.79
N TRP A 153 1.95 -11.82 0.59
CA TRP A 153 1.01 -11.93 -0.54
C TRP A 153 1.70 -12.00 -1.91
N PHE A 154 2.80 -11.27 -2.09
CA PHE A 154 3.49 -11.23 -3.38
C PHE A 154 4.26 -12.54 -3.66
N LEU A 155 4.68 -13.27 -2.62
CA LEU A 155 5.26 -14.62 -2.79
C LEU A 155 4.19 -15.59 -3.24
N TRP A 156 2.98 -15.50 -2.68
CA TRP A 156 1.83 -16.27 -3.14
C TRP A 156 1.51 -16.00 -4.61
N PHE A 157 1.42 -14.73 -5.01
CA PHE A 157 1.23 -14.37 -6.42
C PHE A 157 2.33 -14.94 -7.30
N LEU A 158 3.58 -14.83 -6.85
CA LEU A 158 4.72 -15.34 -7.61
C LEU A 158 4.72 -16.87 -7.73
N VAL A 159 4.27 -17.61 -6.70
CA VAL A 159 4.04 -19.06 -6.77
C VAL A 159 3.02 -19.38 -7.85
N VAL A 160 1.85 -18.71 -7.83
CA VAL A 160 0.79 -18.91 -8.82
C VAL A 160 1.30 -18.58 -10.23
N ILE A 161 1.98 -17.45 -10.40
CA ILE A 161 2.58 -17.03 -11.68
C ILE A 161 3.58 -18.09 -12.18
N TYR A 162 4.41 -18.66 -11.32
CA TYR A 162 5.35 -19.70 -11.74
C TYR A 162 4.67 -21.00 -12.11
N VAL A 163 3.62 -21.42 -11.39
CA VAL A 163 2.82 -22.59 -11.78
C VAL A 163 2.24 -22.37 -13.17
N ILE A 164 1.66 -21.19 -13.45
CA ILE A 164 1.16 -20.82 -14.78
C ILE A 164 2.30 -20.83 -15.81
N HIS A 165 3.44 -20.19 -15.52
CA HIS A 165 4.56 -20.15 -16.45
C HIS A 165 5.08 -21.55 -16.77
N ILE A 166 5.17 -22.46 -15.78
CA ILE A 166 5.61 -23.83 -15.98
C ILE A 166 4.61 -24.63 -16.81
N THR A 167 3.33 -24.59 -16.45
CA THR A 167 2.26 -25.35 -17.11
C THR A 167 2.02 -24.86 -18.54
N CYS A 168 2.05 -23.55 -18.76
CA CYS A 168 1.86 -22.94 -20.07
C CYS A 168 3.15 -22.85 -20.90
N TYR A 169 4.32 -23.27 -20.39
CA TYR A 169 5.62 -23.06 -21.07
C TYR A 169 5.67 -23.66 -22.49
N GLY A 170 5.20 -24.90 -22.64
CA GLY A 170 5.18 -25.60 -23.93
C GLY A 170 4.27 -24.91 -24.97
N PRO A 171 2.96 -24.80 -24.70
CA PRO A 171 2.00 -24.17 -25.61
C PRO A 171 2.37 -22.72 -25.96
N THR A 172 2.85 -21.95 -24.99
CA THR A 172 3.22 -20.54 -25.21
C THR A 172 4.45 -20.38 -26.08
N ARG A 173 5.36 -21.37 -26.15
CA ARG A 173 6.54 -21.27 -27.03
C ARG A 173 6.15 -21.23 -28.51
N THR A 174 5.20 -22.08 -28.91
CA THR A 174 4.68 -22.11 -30.28
C THR A 174 3.88 -20.85 -30.58
N LEU A 175 2.98 -20.47 -29.66
CA LEU A 175 2.17 -19.26 -29.80
C LEU A 175 3.04 -18.00 -29.89
N VAL A 176 4.06 -17.85 -29.03
CA VAL A 176 4.92 -16.66 -29.06
C VAL A 176 5.78 -16.61 -30.31
N ARG A 177 6.25 -17.75 -30.84
CA ARG A 177 6.96 -17.78 -32.13
C ARG A 177 6.07 -17.28 -33.26
N TRP A 178 4.83 -17.78 -33.32
CA TRP A 178 3.85 -17.35 -34.31
C TRP A 178 3.49 -15.86 -34.15
N LEU A 179 3.15 -15.43 -32.94
CA LEU A 179 2.85 -14.04 -32.61
C LEU A 179 4.04 -13.09 -32.85
N SER A 180 5.28 -13.54 -32.72
CA SER A 180 6.45 -12.67 -32.95
C SER A 180 6.57 -12.15 -34.38
N GLN A 181 5.89 -12.78 -35.33
CA GLN A 181 5.83 -12.37 -36.73
C GLN A 181 4.72 -11.34 -37.01
N TRP A 182 3.82 -11.11 -36.04
CA TRP A 182 2.71 -10.19 -36.20
C TRP A 182 3.18 -8.73 -36.17
N THR A 183 2.68 -7.93 -37.11
CA THR A 183 3.08 -6.52 -37.27
C THR A 183 2.88 -5.67 -36.01
N PRO A 184 1.79 -5.80 -35.21
CA PRO A 184 1.64 -5.01 -33.98
C PRO A 184 2.71 -5.34 -32.93
N ILE A 185 3.17 -6.59 -32.87
CA ILE A 185 4.21 -7.03 -31.90
C ILE A 185 5.59 -6.50 -32.31
N ILE A 186 5.86 -6.46 -33.61
CA ILE A 186 7.07 -5.83 -34.16
C ILE A 186 7.08 -4.33 -33.87
N GLN A 187 5.95 -3.65 -34.09
CA GLN A 187 5.79 -2.23 -33.76
C GLN A 187 5.93 -1.97 -32.25
N PHE A 188 5.29 -2.79 -31.42
CA PHE A 188 5.42 -2.71 -29.97
C PHE A 188 6.88 -2.84 -29.55
N LYS A 189 7.61 -3.84 -30.05
CA LYS A 189 9.05 -3.99 -29.79
C LYS A 189 9.85 -2.75 -30.21
N ARG A 190 9.56 -2.18 -31.38
CA ARG A 190 10.22 -0.95 -31.86
C ARG A 190 9.98 0.23 -30.91
N VAL A 191 8.76 0.40 -30.43
CA VAL A 191 8.40 1.44 -29.45
C VAL A 191 9.19 1.29 -28.15
N GLN A 192 9.45 0.05 -27.71
CA GLN A 192 10.24 -0.21 -26.49
C GLN A 192 11.71 0.27 -26.60
N HIS A 193 12.21 0.56 -27.81
CA HIS A 193 13.51 1.17 -28.05
C HIS A 193 13.48 2.71 -28.06
N THR A 194 12.38 3.32 -27.63
CA THR A 194 12.21 4.78 -27.60
C THR A 194 11.99 5.29 -26.18
N ILE A 195 12.11 6.60 -26.01
CA ILE A 195 11.81 7.28 -24.73
C ILE A 195 10.32 7.19 -24.34
N PHE A 196 9.43 6.93 -25.31
CA PHE A 196 7.97 6.87 -25.08
C PHE A 196 7.48 5.50 -24.59
N ALA A 197 8.38 4.52 -24.45
CA ALA A 197 8.04 3.17 -24.00
C ALA A 197 7.18 3.13 -22.70
N PRO A 198 7.50 3.91 -21.64
CA PRO A 198 6.67 3.96 -20.43
C PRO A 198 5.24 4.45 -20.66
N VAL A 199 5.05 5.42 -21.56
CA VAL A 199 3.74 6.00 -21.87
C VAL A 199 2.85 4.98 -22.55
N ILE A 200 3.38 4.28 -23.57
CA ILE A 200 2.63 3.25 -24.28
C ILE A 200 2.28 2.08 -23.35
N LEU A 201 3.20 1.67 -22.48
CA LEU A 201 2.93 0.64 -21.47
C LEU A 201 1.88 1.09 -20.46
N ALA A 202 1.87 2.36 -20.06
CA ALA A 202 0.82 2.91 -19.22
C ALA A 202 -0.54 2.88 -19.91
N ILE A 203 -0.62 3.23 -21.20
CA ILE A 203 -1.88 3.15 -21.96
C ILE A 203 -2.37 1.69 -22.04
N VAL A 204 -1.49 0.74 -22.36
CA VAL A 204 -1.86 -0.68 -22.48
C VAL A 204 -2.29 -1.28 -21.14
N CYS A 205 -1.65 -0.91 -20.04
CA CYS A 205 -1.98 -1.44 -18.71
C CYS A 205 -3.12 -0.67 -18.02
N PHE A 206 -3.56 0.47 -18.56
CA PHE A 206 -4.58 1.32 -17.96
C PHE A 206 -5.91 0.60 -17.70
N PRO A 207 -6.50 -0.16 -18.64
CA PRO A 207 -7.76 -0.88 -18.41
C PRO A 207 -7.71 -1.78 -17.17
N VAL A 208 -6.59 -2.49 -16.98
CA VAL A 208 -6.39 -3.40 -15.86
C VAL A 208 -6.22 -2.63 -14.56
N HIS A 209 -5.37 -1.61 -14.52
CA HIS A 209 -5.19 -0.80 -13.31
C HIS A 209 -6.48 -0.04 -12.93
N TYR A 210 -7.22 0.44 -13.91
CA TYR A 210 -8.50 1.12 -13.67
C TYR A 210 -9.59 0.15 -13.17
N SER A 211 -9.48 -1.13 -13.53
CA SER A 211 -10.37 -2.20 -13.04
C SER A 211 -10.13 -2.64 -11.59
N LEU A 212 -9.10 -2.10 -10.91
CA LEU A 212 -8.75 -2.51 -9.55
C LEU A 212 -9.78 -1.97 -8.55
N THR A 213 -10.15 -2.81 -7.59
CA THR A 213 -11.07 -2.42 -6.51
C THR A 213 -10.39 -1.49 -5.50
N ASN A 214 -9.07 -1.63 -5.37
CA ASN A 214 -8.20 -0.85 -4.52
C ASN A 214 -6.88 -0.52 -5.28
N PRO A 215 -6.47 0.76 -5.42
CA PRO A 215 -5.19 1.13 -6.02
C PRO A 215 -4.00 0.74 -5.13
N SER A 216 -4.24 0.53 -3.83
CA SER A 216 -3.30 -0.03 -2.88
C SER A 216 -3.58 -1.53 -2.79
N ILE A 217 -2.90 -2.30 -3.64
CA ILE A 217 -3.03 -3.76 -3.65
C ILE A 217 -2.30 -4.29 -2.41
N GLY A 218 -3.06 -4.68 -1.39
CA GLY A 218 -2.51 -5.12 -0.12
C GLY A 218 -3.37 -6.17 0.55
N VAL A 219 -2.70 -7.10 1.24
CA VAL A 219 -3.29 -8.10 2.13
C VAL A 219 -4.23 -9.09 1.41
N ASN A 220 -3.68 -9.81 0.43
CA ASN A 220 -4.43 -10.88 -0.25
C ASN A 220 -4.50 -12.14 0.61
N GLN A 221 -5.58 -12.88 0.43
CA GLN A 221 -5.79 -14.20 1.02
C GLN A 221 -5.52 -15.29 -0.03
N PHE A 222 -5.83 -16.54 0.30
CA PHE A 222 -5.84 -17.63 -0.68
C PHE A 222 -6.77 -17.31 -1.86
N ASN A 223 -7.96 -16.78 -1.56
CA ASN A 223 -8.83 -16.17 -2.55
C ASN A 223 -8.42 -14.69 -2.72
N PHE A 224 -7.93 -14.34 -3.91
CA PHE A 224 -7.45 -12.99 -4.22
C PHE A 224 -8.20 -12.43 -5.41
N GLU A 225 -8.29 -11.10 -5.47
CA GLU A 225 -8.90 -10.43 -6.62
C GLU A 225 -8.07 -10.66 -7.87
N VAL A 226 -8.68 -11.25 -8.91
CA VAL A 226 -7.97 -11.60 -10.14
C VAL A 226 -7.44 -10.36 -10.87
N ASN A 227 -8.10 -9.20 -10.76
CA ASN A 227 -7.62 -7.96 -11.35
C ASN A 227 -6.27 -7.52 -10.74
N ASN A 228 -6.15 -7.59 -9.40
CA ASN A 228 -4.91 -7.30 -8.68
C ASN A 228 -3.78 -8.24 -9.09
N PHE A 229 -4.10 -9.53 -9.22
CA PHE A 229 -3.15 -10.53 -9.70
C PHE A 229 -2.70 -10.26 -11.13
N PHE A 230 -3.65 -10.01 -12.03
CA PHE A 230 -3.36 -9.77 -13.45
C PHE A 230 -2.51 -8.52 -13.67
N TYR A 231 -2.72 -7.46 -12.87
CA TYR A 231 -1.87 -6.28 -12.88
C TYR A 231 -0.38 -6.61 -12.67
N TYR A 232 -0.06 -7.45 -11.69
CA TYR A 232 1.34 -7.87 -11.44
C TYR A 232 1.86 -8.87 -12.47
N VAL A 233 0.98 -9.70 -13.05
CA VAL A 233 1.33 -10.56 -14.19
C VAL A 233 1.84 -9.73 -15.37
N LEU A 234 1.25 -8.56 -15.66
CA LEU A 234 1.72 -7.69 -16.75
C LEU A 234 3.19 -7.28 -16.58
N PHE A 235 3.59 -6.85 -15.38
CA PHE A 235 4.99 -6.53 -15.10
C PHE A 235 5.90 -7.75 -15.19
N TYR A 236 5.44 -8.90 -14.68
CA TYR A 236 6.18 -10.16 -14.80
C TYR A 236 6.42 -10.55 -16.27
N LEU A 237 5.37 -10.49 -17.10
CA LEU A 237 5.46 -10.78 -18.54
C LEU A 237 6.38 -9.79 -19.25
N TYR A 238 6.35 -8.51 -18.87
CA TYR A 238 7.31 -7.53 -19.38
C TYR A 238 8.76 -7.90 -18.99
N GLY A 239 8.97 -8.44 -17.80
CA GLY A 239 10.26 -9.01 -17.39
C GLY A 239 10.76 -10.13 -18.30
N VAL A 240 9.87 -11.07 -18.65
CA VAL A 240 10.15 -12.13 -19.63
C VAL A 240 10.47 -11.54 -21.00
N PHE A 241 9.69 -10.55 -21.45
CA PHE A 241 9.89 -9.84 -22.70
C PHE A 241 11.24 -9.10 -22.74
N LEU A 242 11.61 -8.43 -21.65
CA LEU A 242 12.88 -7.72 -21.50
C LEU A 242 14.08 -8.67 -21.60
N TYR A 243 14.00 -9.85 -20.98
CA TYR A 243 15.05 -10.86 -21.11
C TYR A 243 15.22 -11.34 -22.55
N ARG A 244 14.13 -11.47 -23.31
CA ARG A 244 14.19 -11.86 -24.74
C ARG A 244 14.69 -10.73 -25.64
N ASN A 245 14.71 -9.49 -25.16
CA ASN A 245 15.08 -8.30 -25.93
C ASN A 245 16.11 -7.46 -25.14
N LEU A 246 17.27 -8.05 -24.85
CA LEU A 246 18.30 -7.43 -24.02
C LEU A 246 18.82 -6.08 -24.54
N SER A 247 18.73 -5.82 -25.86
CA SER A 247 19.08 -4.53 -26.45
C SER A 247 18.24 -3.36 -25.91
N ILE A 248 17.06 -3.62 -25.34
CA ILE A 248 16.26 -2.59 -24.67
C ILE A 248 17.00 -2.02 -23.46
N LEU A 249 17.84 -2.82 -22.76
CA LEU A 249 18.61 -2.36 -21.61
C LEU A 249 19.54 -1.18 -21.95
N GLU A 250 20.05 -1.12 -23.19
CA GLU A 250 20.86 0.00 -23.67
C GLU A 250 20.04 1.29 -23.74
N THR A 251 18.79 1.20 -24.21
CA THR A 251 17.85 2.32 -24.23
C THR A 251 17.50 2.77 -22.81
N LEU A 252 17.21 1.82 -21.91
CA LEU A 252 16.93 2.14 -20.51
C LEU A 252 18.11 2.84 -19.83
N SER A 253 19.34 2.39 -20.10
CA SER A 253 20.57 3.02 -19.60
C SER A 253 20.79 4.43 -20.16
N LYS A 254 20.51 4.63 -21.45
CA LYS A 254 20.64 5.94 -22.10
C LYS A 254 19.71 6.98 -21.47
N TYR A 255 18.47 6.62 -21.19
CA TYR A 255 17.43 7.54 -20.70
C TYR A 255 17.15 7.43 -19.20
N CYS A 256 17.96 6.70 -18.43
CA CYS A 256 17.67 6.36 -17.03
C CYS A 256 17.37 7.58 -16.15
N PHE A 257 18.12 8.66 -16.31
CA PHE A 257 17.91 9.90 -15.53
C PHE A 257 16.65 10.65 -15.94
N VAL A 258 16.29 10.64 -17.22
CA VAL A 258 15.03 11.23 -17.69
C VAL A 258 13.85 10.46 -17.11
N PHE A 259 13.92 9.13 -17.12
CA PHE A 259 12.89 8.29 -16.50
C PHE A 259 12.78 8.51 -14.99
N LEU A 260 13.90 8.58 -14.27
CA LEU A 260 13.90 8.85 -12.83
C LEU A 260 13.34 10.24 -12.51
N ALA A 261 13.81 11.29 -13.19
CA ALA A 261 13.36 12.66 -12.95
C ALA A 261 11.86 12.81 -13.25
N SER A 262 11.41 12.27 -14.39
CA SER A 262 9.99 12.30 -14.77
C SER A 262 9.12 11.50 -13.81
N GLY A 263 9.59 10.31 -13.39
CA GLY A 263 8.88 9.48 -12.42
C GLY A 263 8.73 10.17 -11.06
N MET A 264 9.79 10.85 -10.59
CA MET A 264 9.83 11.58 -9.33
C MET A 264 8.89 12.79 -9.30
N LEU A 265 8.76 13.52 -10.42
CA LEU A 265 7.87 14.69 -10.54
C LEU A 265 6.43 14.37 -10.16
N PHE A 266 5.96 13.16 -10.47
CA PHE A 266 4.57 12.76 -10.28
C PHE A 266 4.27 12.15 -8.89
N VAL A 267 5.28 11.79 -8.11
CA VAL A 267 5.11 11.13 -6.79
C VAL A 267 4.26 11.94 -5.81
N PRO A 268 4.41 13.28 -5.68
CA PRO A 268 3.57 14.05 -4.75
C PRO A 268 2.09 14.07 -5.16
N PHE A 269 1.81 13.96 -6.46
CA PHE A 269 0.46 13.97 -7.01
C PHE A 269 -0.25 12.63 -6.77
N THR A 270 0.45 11.51 -6.85
CA THR A 270 -0.18 10.20 -6.61
C THR A 270 -0.66 10.03 -5.17
N ALA A 271 0.05 10.61 -4.20
CA ALA A 271 -0.25 10.52 -2.78
C ALA A 271 -1.46 11.37 -2.34
N SER A 272 -1.51 12.62 -2.78
CA SER A 272 -2.55 13.59 -2.41
C SER A 272 -3.89 13.25 -3.06
N LEU A 273 -3.88 12.82 -4.31
CA LEU A 273 -5.11 12.55 -5.03
C LEU A 273 -5.74 11.18 -4.70
N SER A 274 -5.00 10.21 -4.16
CA SER A 274 -5.56 8.90 -3.80
C SER A 274 -6.42 8.93 -2.53
N GLU A 275 -6.23 9.91 -1.64
CA GLU A 275 -7.14 10.15 -0.48
C GLU A 275 -8.38 10.95 -0.84
N PHE A 276 -8.30 11.62 -1.98
CA PHE A 276 -9.36 12.45 -2.52
C PHE A 276 -10.47 11.60 -3.11
N VAL A 277 -10.04 10.59 -3.85
CA VAL A 277 -10.82 9.55 -4.45
C VAL A 277 -10.90 8.42 -3.44
N GLY A 278 -11.96 8.36 -2.63
CA GLY A 278 -12.25 7.11 -1.92
C GLY A 278 -12.19 5.96 -2.93
N ILE A 279 -11.80 4.75 -2.55
CA ILE A 279 -11.73 3.70 -3.57
C ILE A 279 -12.88 2.72 -3.34
N MET A 280 -13.79 2.70 -4.31
CA MET A 280 -14.67 1.56 -4.55
C MET A 280 -14.35 1.00 -5.94
N PRO A 281 -14.62 -0.31 -6.14
CA PRO A 281 -14.40 -0.97 -7.41
C PRO A 281 -15.17 -0.37 -8.56
N SER A 282 -14.43 0.02 -9.59
CA SER A 282 -14.91 0.05 -10.97
C SER A 282 -14.27 -1.14 -11.67
N THR A 283 -15.05 -2.03 -12.25
CA THR A 283 -14.54 -3.03 -13.17
C THR A 283 -14.82 -2.55 -14.58
N LEU A 284 -13.80 -2.11 -15.32
CA LEU A 284 -13.98 -1.88 -16.77
C LEU A 284 -14.19 -3.22 -17.49
N ILE A 285 -13.40 -4.20 -17.05
CA ILE A 285 -13.46 -5.61 -17.45
C ILE A 285 -13.42 -6.39 -16.15
N ASP A 286 -14.44 -7.21 -15.91
CA ASP A 286 -14.37 -8.23 -14.87
C ASP A 286 -13.72 -9.47 -15.47
N VAL A 287 -12.49 -9.79 -15.04
CA VAL A 287 -11.74 -10.92 -15.58
C VAL A 287 -12.35 -12.26 -15.14
N HIS A 288 -13.14 -12.30 -14.05
CA HIS A 288 -13.81 -13.53 -13.62
C HIS A 288 -14.96 -13.92 -14.56
N SER A 289 -15.75 -12.94 -15.01
CA SER A 289 -16.85 -13.17 -15.94
C SER A 289 -16.51 -12.89 -17.39
N LEU A 290 -15.31 -12.33 -17.66
CA LEU A 290 -14.88 -11.74 -18.94
C LEU A 290 -15.89 -10.72 -19.51
N LYS A 291 -16.78 -10.19 -18.66
CA LYS A 291 -17.77 -9.20 -19.07
C LYS A 291 -17.17 -7.80 -19.00
N ILE A 292 -17.43 -7.02 -20.04
CA ILE A 292 -17.23 -5.58 -20.01
C ILE A 292 -18.39 -5.03 -19.17
N VAL A 293 -18.12 -4.73 -17.90
CA VAL A 293 -19.12 -4.15 -16.98
C VAL A 293 -19.35 -2.65 -17.30
N GLY A 294 -18.50 -2.09 -18.16
CA GLY A 294 -18.67 -0.78 -18.79
C GLY A 294 -17.74 0.27 -18.22
N PHE A 295 -17.27 1.18 -19.07
CA PHE A 295 -16.59 2.39 -18.63
C PHE A 295 -17.65 3.31 -18.04
N ALA A 296 -17.65 3.44 -16.70
CA ALA A 296 -18.70 4.16 -15.98
C ALA A 296 -18.19 5.46 -15.30
N PRO A 297 -17.60 6.43 -16.03
CA PRO A 297 -17.17 7.71 -15.47
C PRO A 297 -18.29 8.43 -14.71
N ARG A 298 -19.55 8.17 -15.13
CA ARG A 298 -20.77 8.77 -14.58
C ARG A 298 -20.92 8.51 -13.08
N TYR A 299 -20.81 7.25 -12.64
CA TYR A 299 -20.90 6.87 -11.23
C TYR A 299 -19.62 7.22 -10.44
N GLU A 300 -18.49 7.37 -11.13
CA GLU A 300 -17.25 7.81 -10.51
C GLU A 300 -17.22 9.30 -10.19
N ALA A 301 -17.89 10.17 -10.94
CA ALA A 301 -17.98 11.58 -10.57
C ALA A 301 -18.63 11.75 -9.18
N ILE A 302 -19.66 10.95 -8.92
CA ILE A 302 -20.48 10.94 -7.70
C ILE A 302 -19.63 10.74 -6.45
N PHE A 303 -18.72 9.75 -6.49
CA PHE A 303 -17.93 9.38 -5.32
C PHE A 303 -16.49 9.90 -5.38
N TYR A 304 -15.93 10.12 -6.58
CA TYR A 304 -14.49 10.11 -6.90
C TYR A 304 -14.02 11.10 -7.96
N GLY A 305 -14.90 11.99 -8.43
CA GLY A 305 -14.55 13.03 -9.38
C GLY A 305 -14.09 12.56 -10.77
N GLY A 306 -14.47 11.36 -11.20
CA GLY A 306 -14.43 10.86 -12.58
C GLY A 306 -13.11 11.09 -13.32
N ILE A 307 -12.97 12.25 -13.96
CA ILE A 307 -11.74 12.68 -14.65
C ILE A 307 -10.51 12.65 -13.73
N PHE A 308 -10.67 13.05 -12.46
CA PHE A 308 -9.58 13.01 -11.48
C PHE A 308 -9.10 11.58 -11.26
N LYS A 309 -10.01 10.61 -11.08
CA LYS A 309 -9.64 9.19 -10.93
C LYS A 309 -8.88 8.67 -12.16
N ILE A 310 -9.36 8.97 -13.36
CA ILE A 310 -8.69 8.57 -14.62
C ILE A 310 -7.26 9.13 -14.65
N SER A 311 -7.09 10.43 -14.41
CA SER A 311 -5.78 11.08 -14.38
C SER A 311 -4.85 10.47 -13.34
N ILE A 312 -5.36 10.20 -12.13
CA ILE A 312 -4.57 9.60 -11.03
C ILE A 312 -4.09 8.20 -11.40
N VAL A 313 -4.99 7.34 -11.90
CA VAL A 313 -4.65 5.97 -12.29
C VAL A 313 -3.59 5.99 -13.38
N PHE A 314 -3.75 6.86 -14.37
CA PHE A 314 -2.77 7.00 -15.45
C PHE A 314 -1.42 7.50 -14.94
N ILE A 315 -1.40 8.56 -14.12
CA ILE A 315 -0.18 9.13 -13.53
C ILE A 315 0.54 8.08 -12.67
N ARG A 316 -0.18 7.35 -11.80
CA ARG A 316 0.40 6.27 -10.97
C ARG A 316 1.07 5.21 -11.83
N LEU A 317 0.39 4.76 -12.88
CA LEU A 317 0.88 3.74 -13.78
C LEU A 317 2.09 4.21 -14.58
N LEU A 318 2.06 5.44 -15.09
CA LEU A 318 3.18 6.08 -15.77
C LEU A 318 4.39 6.21 -14.85
N SER A 319 4.20 6.69 -13.61
CA SER A 319 5.25 6.78 -12.59
C SER A 319 5.85 5.41 -12.28
N ALA A 320 5.03 4.37 -12.14
CA ALA A 320 5.50 3.02 -11.87
C ALA A 320 6.43 2.52 -12.98
N TRP A 321 6.03 2.67 -14.25
CA TRP A 321 6.86 2.28 -15.40
C TRP A 321 8.15 3.11 -15.51
N LEU A 322 8.05 4.44 -15.35
CA LEU A 322 9.20 5.35 -15.37
C LEU A 322 10.23 4.99 -14.30
N LEU A 323 9.80 4.78 -13.06
CA LEU A 323 10.70 4.43 -11.96
C LEU A 323 11.31 3.03 -12.16
N CYS A 324 10.51 2.03 -12.59
CA CYS A 324 11.04 0.70 -12.92
C CYS A 324 12.14 0.78 -13.98
N PHE A 325 11.90 1.50 -15.07
CA PHE A 325 12.86 1.66 -16.18
C PHE A 325 14.09 2.46 -15.76
N GLY A 326 13.88 3.52 -14.97
CA GLY A 326 14.93 4.33 -14.38
C GLY A 326 15.91 3.50 -13.55
N PHE A 327 15.40 2.69 -12.62
CA PHE A 327 16.25 1.85 -11.76
C PHE A 327 16.93 0.70 -12.51
N VAL A 328 16.22 0.04 -13.43
CA VAL A 328 16.82 -1.01 -14.30
C VAL A 328 17.93 -0.41 -15.17
N GLY A 329 17.67 0.74 -15.79
CA GLY A 329 18.64 1.46 -16.61
C GLY A 329 19.86 1.94 -15.82
N LEU A 330 19.64 2.52 -14.63
CA LEU A 330 20.71 2.98 -13.74
C LEU A 330 21.63 1.82 -13.34
N ALA A 331 21.05 0.68 -12.97
CA ALA A 331 21.82 -0.50 -12.60
C ALA A 331 22.57 -1.12 -13.78
N HIS A 332 21.97 -1.12 -14.98
CA HIS A 332 22.66 -1.55 -16.19
C HIS A 332 23.86 -0.65 -16.51
N ARG A 333 23.70 0.67 -16.35
CA ARG A 333 24.73 1.68 -16.62
C ARG A 333 25.93 1.59 -15.68
N TYR A 334 25.69 1.47 -14.37
CA TYR A 334 26.74 1.64 -13.36
C TYR A 334 27.13 0.36 -12.61
N VAL A 335 26.32 -0.71 -12.69
CA VAL A 335 26.51 -1.94 -11.90
C VAL A 335 26.61 -3.15 -12.83
N SER A 336 27.33 -3.00 -13.94
CA SER A 336 27.60 -4.08 -14.88
C SER A 336 28.71 -5.02 -14.40
N LYS A 337 29.68 -4.51 -13.63
CA LYS A 337 30.84 -5.26 -13.12
C LYS A 337 30.57 -5.92 -11.76
N PRO A 338 31.18 -7.09 -11.49
CA PRO A 338 31.07 -7.74 -10.19
C PRO A 338 31.67 -6.85 -9.09
N ASN A 339 30.87 -6.52 -8.08
CA ASN A 339 31.29 -5.79 -6.90
C ASN A 339 31.00 -6.63 -5.65
N VAL A 340 31.99 -6.71 -4.75
CA VAL A 340 31.96 -7.51 -3.54
C VAL A 340 30.90 -7.00 -2.54
N ALA A 341 30.75 -5.68 -2.40
CA ALA A 341 29.71 -5.07 -1.56
C ALA A 341 28.30 -5.28 -2.15
N VAL A 342 28.15 -5.15 -3.47
CA VAL A 342 26.89 -5.45 -4.17
C VAL A 342 26.51 -6.91 -3.96
N SER A 343 27.47 -7.82 -4.08
CA SER A 343 27.23 -9.25 -3.84
C SER A 343 26.79 -9.52 -2.40
N TYR A 344 27.36 -8.82 -1.41
CA TYR A 344 26.93 -8.93 -0.02
C TYR A 344 25.47 -8.52 0.17
N LEU A 345 25.06 -7.36 -0.39
CA LEU A 345 23.68 -6.88 -0.32
C LEU A 345 22.71 -7.81 -1.05
N VAL A 346 23.12 -8.34 -2.21
CA VAL A 346 22.29 -9.29 -2.97
C VAL A 346 22.08 -10.57 -2.18
N ASP A 347 23.15 -11.13 -1.61
CA ASP A 347 23.10 -12.36 -0.84
C ASP A 347 22.29 -12.17 0.46
N SER A 348 22.37 -11.01 1.13
CA SER A 348 21.64 -10.75 2.38
C SER A 348 20.15 -10.42 2.17
N SER A 349 19.79 -9.84 1.02
CA SER A 349 18.47 -9.24 0.80
C SER A 349 17.29 -10.16 1.14
N TYR A 350 17.39 -11.45 0.79
CA TYR A 350 16.34 -12.42 1.06
C TYR A 350 16.18 -12.71 2.56
N THR A 351 17.29 -12.90 3.27
CA THR A 351 17.27 -13.07 4.74
C THR A 351 16.71 -11.84 5.42
N VAL A 352 17.25 -10.66 5.10
CA VAL A 352 16.82 -9.39 5.70
C VAL A 352 15.31 -9.23 5.49
N PHE A 353 14.84 -9.51 4.28
CA PHE A 353 13.44 -9.49 3.95
C PHE A 353 12.58 -10.50 4.75
N VAL A 354 13.01 -11.73 4.96
CA VAL A 354 12.19 -12.70 5.72
C VAL A 354 12.07 -12.31 7.19
N PHE A 355 13.16 -11.86 7.80
CA PHE A 355 13.22 -11.64 9.24
C PHE A 355 12.90 -10.20 9.67
N HIS A 356 12.82 -9.22 8.75
CA HIS A 356 12.68 -7.83 9.18
C HIS A 356 11.41 -7.57 9.97
N LEU A 357 10.26 -8.20 9.64
CA LEU A 357 9.02 -7.93 10.36
C LEU A 357 9.06 -8.39 11.82
N ILE A 358 9.80 -9.45 12.12
CA ILE A 358 10.01 -9.94 13.50
C ILE A 358 10.71 -8.88 14.36
N VAL A 359 11.53 -8.03 13.75
CA VAL A 359 12.30 -6.99 14.45
C VAL A 359 11.61 -5.63 14.35
N THR A 360 11.28 -5.22 13.13
CA THR A 360 10.76 -3.88 12.82
C THR A 360 9.42 -3.61 13.49
N PHE A 361 8.49 -4.56 13.52
CA PHE A 361 7.17 -4.35 14.14
C PHE A 361 7.26 -4.11 15.66
N PRO A 362 7.79 -5.05 16.47
CA PRO A 362 7.89 -4.84 17.91
C PRO A 362 8.74 -3.61 18.27
N LEU A 363 9.82 -3.36 17.52
CA LEU A 363 10.65 -2.19 17.75
C LEU A 363 9.92 -0.88 17.43
N SER A 364 9.14 -0.84 16.34
CA SER A 364 8.33 0.33 15.99
C SER A 364 7.28 0.61 17.06
N MET A 365 6.62 -0.44 17.58
CA MET A 365 5.63 -0.31 18.64
C MET A 365 6.22 0.15 19.98
N TYR A 366 7.46 -0.25 20.28
CA TYR A 366 8.17 0.23 21.45
C TYR A 366 8.61 1.69 21.29
N ILE A 367 9.23 2.03 20.16
CA ILE A 367 9.76 3.38 19.90
C ILE A 367 8.63 4.41 19.73
N SER A 368 7.46 4.03 19.20
CA SER A 368 6.32 4.93 19.08
C SER A 368 5.83 5.46 20.44
N ARG A 369 6.00 4.67 21.51
CA ARG A 369 5.62 5.05 22.90
C ARG A 369 6.60 6.03 23.55
N LEU A 370 7.80 6.21 22.99
CA LEU A 370 8.77 7.16 23.52
C LEU A 370 8.26 8.60 23.36
N GLN A 371 8.25 9.34 24.46
CA GLN A 371 7.88 10.75 24.49
C GLN A 371 9.11 11.62 24.17
N GLY A 372 8.88 12.82 23.61
CA GLY A 372 9.94 13.81 23.35
C GLY A 372 10.68 13.66 22.01
N LEU A 373 10.40 12.63 21.22
CA LEU A 373 10.96 12.47 19.87
C LEU A 373 9.88 12.68 18.80
N ASN A 374 10.24 13.38 17.72
CA ASN A 374 9.39 13.54 16.55
C ASN A 374 9.32 12.24 15.71
N ALA A 375 8.26 12.10 14.92
CA ALA A 375 7.96 10.91 14.12
C ALA A 375 9.10 10.52 13.16
N LEU A 376 9.71 11.50 12.50
CA LEU A 376 10.82 11.27 11.57
C LEU A 376 12.06 10.68 12.27
N THR A 377 12.41 11.21 13.44
CA THR A 377 13.53 10.71 14.25
C THR A 377 13.26 9.30 14.75
N LYS A 378 12.04 9.03 15.24
CA LYS A 378 11.61 7.70 15.67
C LYS A 378 11.72 6.67 14.53
N ALA A 379 11.22 7.01 13.34
CA ALA A 379 11.34 6.15 12.16
C ALA A 379 12.81 5.87 11.80
N TYR A 380 13.65 6.90 11.78
CA TYR A 380 15.07 6.78 11.47
C TYR A 380 15.82 5.87 12.45
N LEU A 381 15.64 6.09 13.77
CA LEU A 381 16.25 5.26 14.81
C LEU A 381 15.77 3.81 14.72
N THR A 382 14.48 3.61 14.47
CA THR A 382 13.89 2.27 14.31
C THR A 382 14.51 1.53 13.12
N ILE A 383 14.70 2.20 11.97
CA ILE A 383 15.39 1.63 10.81
C ILE A 383 16.83 1.26 11.18
N LEU A 384 17.58 2.16 11.82
CA LEU A 384 18.98 1.90 12.19
C LEU A 384 19.11 0.69 13.11
N PHE A 385 18.39 0.68 14.23
CA PHE A 385 18.44 -0.41 15.20
C PHE A 385 17.96 -1.73 14.60
N SER A 386 16.89 -1.71 13.79
CA SER A 386 16.41 -2.90 13.08
C SER A 386 17.48 -3.46 12.15
N LEU A 387 18.14 -2.62 11.36
CA LEU A 387 19.20 -3.05 10.45
C LEU A 387 20.38 -3.64 11.22
N VAL A 388 20.80 -3.05 12.34
CA VAL A 388 21.88 -3.60 13.18
C VAL A 388 21.52 -5.01 13.68
N ILE A 389 20.31 -5.19 14.22
CA ILE A 389 19.84 -6.48 14.74
C ILE A 389 19.77 -7.52 13.61
N ILE A 390 19.13 -7.18 12.49
CA ILE A 390 18.92 -8.10 11.37
C ILE A 390 20.24 -8.48 10.72
N TYR A 391 21.15 -7.53 10.49
CA TYR A 391 22.47 -7.83 9.92
C TYR A 391 23.40 -8.54 10.89
N SER A 392 23.24 -8.33 12.20
CA SER A 392 23.90 -9.16 13.22
C SER A 392 23.48 -10.62 13.07
N PHE A 393 22.17 -10.88 13.08
CA PHE A 393 21.61 -12.22 12.89
C PHE A 393 22.03 -12.87 11.56
N TYR A 394 22.00 -12.11 10.45
CA TYR A 394 22.46 -12.63 9.16
C TYR A 394 23.93 -13.05 9.18
N ASN A 395 24.81 -12.23 9.75
CA ASN A 395 26.25 -12.50 9.78
C ASN A 395 26.63 -13.62 10.77
N THR A 396 25.89 -13.80 11.86
CA THR A 396 26.18 -14.83 12.87
C THR A 396 25.50 -16.16 12.57
N CYS A 397 24.19 -16.13 12.28
CA CYS A 397 23.35 -17.34 12.22
C CYS A 397 23.16 -17.89 10.81
N ILE A 398 23.36 -17.09 9.75
CA ILE A 398 23.00 -17.51 8.38
C ILE A 398 24.21 -17.59 7.46
N ARG A 399 24.98 -16.51 7.31
CA ARG A 399 26.01 -16.36 6.26
C ARG A 399 27.03 -17.51 6.22
N TYR A 400 27.44 -17.98 7.40
CA TYR A 400 28.51 -18.97 7.57
C TYR A 400 27.99 -20.35 8.02
N THR A 401 26.68 -20.52 8.19
CA THR A 401 26.07 -21.78 8.66
C THR A 401 25.43 -22.56 7.51
N PHE A 402 24.84 -23.72 7.81
CA PHE A 402 24.08 -24.48 6.81
C PHE A 402 22.88 -23.70 6.26
N LEU A 403 22.31 -22.77 7.04
CA LEU A 403 21.20 -21.91 6.60
C LEU A 403 21.61 -21.00 5.42
N GLY A 404 22.89 -20.64 5.30
CA GLY A 404 23.39 -19.88 4.15
C GLY A 404 23.22 -20.60 2.81
N ASN A 405 23.24 -21.94 2.79
CA ASN A 405 22.94 -22.72 1.58
C ASN A 405 21.48 -22.55 1.15
N TYR A 406 20.59 -22.28 2.09
CA TYR A 406 19.17 -22.13 1.84
C TYR A 406 18.81 -20.69 1.48
N PHE A 407 19.16 -19.72 2.34
CA PHE A 407 18.76 -18.32 2.18
C PHE A 407 19.59 -17.55 1.14
N MET A 408 20.89 -17.87 0.98
CA MET A 408 21.77 -17.20 0.02
C MET A 408 22.06 -18.07 -1.22
N GLY A 409 21.70 -19.36 -1.16
CA GLY A 409 22.00 -20.36 -2.18
C GLY A 409 23.37 -21.03 -2.05
N ARG A 410 24.37 -20.39 -1.46
CA ARG A 410 25.67 -21.01 -1.12
C ARG A 410 26.26 -20.36 0.13
N LYS A 411 26.52 -21.17 1.16
CA LYS A 411 27.19 -20.72 2.39
C LYS A 411 28.59 -20.19 2.09
N LYS A 412 29.00 -19.15 2.83
CA LYS A 412 30.37 -18.61 2.79
C LYS A 412 31.20 -19.25 3.90
N CYS A 413 32.52 -19.25 3.74
CA CYS A 413 33.44 -19.71 4.78
C CYS A 413 34.17 -18.52 5.39
N ARG A 414 34.25 -18.45 6.72
CA ARG A 414 34.95 -17.37 7.42
C ARG A 414 36.43 -17.28 7.07
N GLN A 415 37.05 -18.41 6.74
CA GLN A 415 38.47 -18.50 6.39
C GLN A 415 38.77 -18.04 4.94
N THR A 416 37.74 -17.76 4.13
CA THR A 416 37.96 -17.30 2.75
C THR A 416 38.55 -15.88 2.75
N LYS A 417 39.65 -15.70 2.00
CA LYS A 417 40.34 -14.41 1.88
C LYS A 417 39.36 -13.29 1.52
N GLY A 418 39.36 -12.23 2.33
CA GLY A 418 38.54 -11.04 2.12
C GLY A 418 37.16 -11.07 2.77
N GLU A 419 36.70 -12.18 3.36
CA GLU A 419 35.44 -12.24 4.14
C GLU A 419 35.52 -11.48 5.47
N GLU A 420 36.73 -11.23 5.98
CA GLU A 420 37.01 -10.40 7.17
C GLU A 420 36.26 -9.05 7.15
N ARG A 421 36.15 -8.45 5.96
CA ARG A 421 35.49 -7.16 5.72
C ARG A 421 34.00 -7.12 6.01
N PHE A 422 33.37 -8.28 6.10
CA PHE A 422 31.93 -8.45 6.33
C PHE A 422 31.61 -8.84 7.77
N ARG A 423 32.60 -8.83 8.67
CA ARG A 423 32.34 -8.93 10.10
C ARG A 423 31.51 -7.72 10.55
N LEU A 424 30.53 -7.95 11.42
CA LEU A 424 29.60 -6.93 11.90
C LEU A 424 30.35 -5.68 12.42
N GLY A 425 31.39 -5.87 13.23
CA GLY A 425 32.18 -4.75 13.76
C GLY A 425 32.83 -3.87 12.68
N GLN A 426 33.33 -4.46 11.59
CA GLN A 426 33.93 -3.69 10.48
C GLN A 426 32.88 -2.97 9.64
N LEU A 427 31.72 -3.62 9.42
CA LEU A 427 30.59 -2.98 8.75
C LEU A 427 30.09 -1.79 9.56
N LEU A 428 29.86 -1.97 10.87
CA LEU A 428 29.48 -0.90 11.78
C LEU A 428 30.52 0.22 11.79
N ALA A 429 31.81 -0.10 11.91
CA ALA A 429 32.91 0.87 11.86
C ALA A 429 32.90 1.72 10.58
N LYS A 430 32.45 1.16 9.45
CA LYS A 430 32.34 1.87 8.17
C LYS A 430 31.06 2.70 8.05
N THR A 431 29.95 2.27 8.66
CA THR A 431 28.63 2.90 8.47
C THR A 431 28.19 3.81 9.60
N TRP A 432 28.77 3.73 10.80
CA TRP A 432 28.26 4.49 11.95
C TRP A 432 28.42 6.00 11.78
N LYS A 433 29.53 6.49 11.20
CA LYS A 433 29.77 7.92 10.99
C LYS A 433 28.69 8.57 10.13
N PRO A 434 28.39 8.11 8.90
CA PRO A 434 27.31 8.72 8.12
C PRO A 434 25.95 8.58 8.81
N CYS A 435 25.67 7.45 9.48
CA CYS A 435 24.41 7.30 10.22
C CYS A 435 24.28 8.31 11.38
N LEU A 436 25.37 8.59 12.10
CA LEU A 436 25.39 9.55 13.21
C LEU A 436 25.32 11.00 12.70
N LEU A 437 25.99 11.30 11.58
CA LEU A 437 25.93 12.62 10.94
C LEU A 437 24.54 12.97 10.40
N MET A 438 23.76 11.97 9.98
CA MET A 438 22.37 12.17 9.54
C MET A 438 21.40 12.41 10.69
N LEU A 439 21.69 11.93 11.90
CA LEU A 439 20.79 12.04 13.06
C LEU A 439 20.40 13.50 13.40
N PRO A 440 21.32 14.48 13.52
CA PRO A 440 20.93 15.87 13.80
C PRO A 440 20.10 16.48 12.68
N ILE A 441 20.37 16.14 11.41
CA ILE A 441 19.59 16.63 10.26
C ILE A 441 18.14 16.12 10.34
N VAL A 442 17.98 14.82 10.57
CA VAL A 442 16.68 14.16 10.75
C VAL A 442 15.93 14.75 11.95
N PHE A 443 16.64 14.99 13.06
CA PHE A 443 16.06 15.58 14.26
C PHE A 443 15.56 17.01 14.03
N ILE A 444 16.40 17.88 13.47
CA ILE A 444 16.05 19.30 13.21
C ILE A 444 14.88 19.39 12.23
N LEU A 445 14.94 18.66 11.11
CA LEU A 445 13.84 18.64 10.13
C LEU A 445 12.55 18.08 10.74
N GLY A 446 12.66 16.97 11.47
CA GLY A 446 11.52 16.35 12.13
C GLY A 446 10.90 17.26 13.21
N GLN A 447 11.72 18.04 13.92
CA GLN A 447 11.26 18.99 14.92
C GLN A 447 10.53 20.17 14.27
N ALA A 448 11.04 20.69 13.14
CA ALA A 448 10.36 21.73 12.38
C ALA A 448 8.96 21.28 11.91
N PHE A 449 8.83 20.03 11.42
CA PHE A 449 7.51 19.47 11.06
C PHE A 449 6.61 19.25 12.27
N HIS A 450 7.17 18.81 13.40
CA HIS A 450 6.41 18.62 14.63
C HIS A 450 5.83 19.94 15.14
N GLU A 451 6.65 21.01 15.19
CA GLU A 451 6.23 22.34 15.60
C GLU A 451 5.17 22.93 14.67
N ASP A 452 5.31 22.74 13.34
CA ASP A 452 4.26 23.13 12.39
C ASP A 452 2.95 22.37 12.64
N ALA A 453 3.01 21.06 12.90
CA ALA A 453 1.84 20.24 13.18
C ALA A 453 1.14 20.65 14.49
N VAL A 454 1.92 20.99 15.52
CA VAL A 454 1.40 21.52 16.81
C VAL A 454 0.76 22.89 16.60
N ARG A 455 1.46 23.80 15.90
CA ARG A 455 0.97 25.16 15.60
C ARG A 455 -0.33 25.14 14.81
N THR A 456 -0.43 24.26 13.82
CA THR A 456 -1.63 24.11 12.98
C THR A 456 -2.75 23.28 13.62
N LYS A 457 -2.53 22.73 14.83
CA LYS A 457 -3.50 21.94 15.60
C LYS A 457 -4.13 20.78 14.82
N ARG A 458 -3.40 20.19 13.86
CA ARG A 458 -3.89 19.08 13.02
C ARG A 458 -4.23 17.81 13.80
N ASN A 459 -3.72 17.67 15.02
CA ASN A 459 -4.06 16.59 15.94
C ASN A 459 -5.56 16.54 16.29
N ILE A 460 -6.28 17.67 16.21
CA ILE A 460 -7.74 17.73 16.41
C ILE A 460 -8.48 16.91 15.35
N LEU A 461 -8.05 17.01 14.09
CA LEU A 461 -8.62 16.25 12.97
C LEU A 461 -8.43 14.74 13.16
N LEU A 462 -7.30 14.35 13.75
CA LEU A 462 -7.00 12.98 14.09
C LEU A 462 -7.87 12.49 15.25
N GLU A 463 -7.98 13.29 16.32
CA GLU A 463 -8.79 12.98 17.49
C GLU A 463 -10.27 12.82 17.14
N ALA A 464 -10.80 13.70 16.28
CA ALA A 464 -12.17 13.61 15.78
C ALA A 464 -12.49 12.25 15.11
N ARG A 465 -11.47 11.60 14.54
CA ARG A 465 -11.57 10.30 13.87
C ARG A 465 -11.34 9.11 14.82
N ILE A 466 -10.30 9.16 15.65
CA ILE A 466 -9.87 8.03 16.48
C ILE A 466 -10.63 7.97 17.81
N ALA A 467 -10.99 9.13 18.38
CA ALA A 467 -11.72 9.26 19.63
C ALA A 467 -11.04 8.54 20.82
N GLN A 468 -9.81 8.94 21.16
CA GLN A 468 -9.01 8.33 22.25
C GLN A 468 -8.73 9.27 23.43
N LYS A 469 -8.62 10.58 23.21
CA LYS A 469 -8.35 11.59 24.25
C LYS A 469 -9.40 12.70 24.19
N PRO A 470 -10.52 12.55 24.91
CA PRO A 470 -11.63 13.51 24.86
C PRO A 470 -11.21 14.93 25.23
N GLN A 471 -10.21 15.10 26.10
CA GLN A 471 -9.72 16.39 26.56
C GLN A 471 -9.19 17.28 25.42
N LEU A 472 -8.75 16.68 24.31
CA LEU A 472 -8.28 17.43 23.14
C LEU A 472 -9.42 18.13 22.38
N LEU A 473 -10.66 17.69 22.55
CA LEU A 473 -11.85 18.29 21.94
C LEU A 473 -12.66 19.19 22.90
N GLU A 474 -12.35 19.15 24.21
CA GLU A 474 -13.11 19.80 25.28
C GLU A 474 -12.62 21.21 25.65
N GLY A 475 -11.46 21.65 25.16
CA GLY A 475 -10.99 23.02 25.41
C GLY A 475 -11.75 24.06 24.57
N ASP A 476 -11.45 25.34 24.83
CA ASP A 476 -12.03 26.55 24.20
C ASP A 476 -11.60 26.72 22.72
N TYR A 477 -11.65 25.63 21.96
CA TYR A 477 -11.02 25.47 20.67
C TYR A 477 -12.06 25.58 19.56
N GLN A 478 -11.84 26.54 18.65
CA GLN A 478 -12.53 26.66 17.38
C GLN A 478 -12.07 25.55 16.41
N ALA A 479 -12.53 24.32 16.64
CA ALA A 479 -12.22 23.13 15.85
C ALA A 479 -12.69 23.23 14.39
N ASP A 480 -13.63 24.14 14.12
CA ASP A 480 -14.13 24.54 12.81
C ASP A 480 -13.07 25.26 11.95
N ARG A 481 -12.13 25.99 12.55
CA ARG A 481 -11.06 26.70 11.83
C ARG A 481 -9.93 25.80 11.35
N VAL A 482 -9.80 24.61 11.91
CA VAL A 482 -8.77 23.65 11.53
C VAL A 482 -9.31 22.76 10.42
N THR A 483 -8.66 22.81 9.25
CA THR A 483 -8.97 21.95 8.12
C THR A 483 -7.72 21.26 7.59
N ASP A 484 -7.91 20.09 6.98
CA ASP A 484 -6.83 19.46 6.22
C ASP A 484 -6.60 20.18 4.88
N ARG A 485 -5.64 19.68 4.09
CA ARG A 485 -5.34 20.21 2.75
C ARG A 485 -6.50 20.09 1.75
N PHE A 486 -7.57 19.37 2.09
CA PHE A 486 -8.78 19.23 1.29
C PHE A 486 -9.95 20.01 1.90
N GLY A 487 -9.71 20.92 2.85
CA GLY A 487 -10.76 21.70 3.49
C GLY A 487 -11.65 20.90 4.44
N ARG A 488 -11.28 19.66 4.80
CA ARG A 488 -12.07 18.82 5.70
C ARG A 488 -11.85 19.24 7.15
N SER A 489 -12.92 19.64 7.80
CA SER A 489 -12.95 19.98 9.23
C SER A 489 -12.99 18.74 10.13
N ALA A 490 -12.88 18.94 11.45
CA ALA A 490 -13.04 17.88 12.44
C ALA A 490 -14.38 17.12 12.30
N LEU A 491 -15.47 17.83 11.98
CA LEU A 491 -16.79 17.21 11.74
C LEU A 491 -16.77 16.25 10.54
N HIS A 492 -16.06 16.59 9.47
CA HIS A 492 -15.90 15.67 8.34
C HIS A 492 -15.20 14.38 8.78
N TYR A 493 -14.15 14.49 9.58
CA TYR A 493 -13.39 13.34 10.05
C TYR A 493 -14.18 12.43 11.00
N ALA A 494 -15.00 13.03 11.87
CA ALA A 494 -15.94 12.28 12.70
C ALA A 494 -16.94 11.53 11.80
N ALA A 495 -17.66 12.23 10.91
CA ALA A 495 -18.65 11.65 10.00
C ALA A 495 -18.10 10.59 9.01
N MET A 496 -16.80 10.60 8.73
CA MET A 496 -16.14 9.64 7.84
C MET A 496 -15.85 8.28 8.48
N THR A 497 -16.00 8.15 9.81
CA THR A 497 -15.64 6.94 10.55
C THR A 497 -16.91 6.34 11.15
N ASP A 498 -17.10 5.03 11.07
CA ASP A 498 -18.23 4.38 11.74
C ASP A 498 -18.18 4.68 13.24
N GLU A 499 -19.32 5.05 13.83
CA GLU A 499 -19.46 5.31 15.27
C GLU A 499 -18.91 4.14 16.11
N LYS A 500 -19.13 2.89 15.66
CA LYS A 500 -18.67 1.68 16.36
C LYS A 500 -17.15 1.55 16.47
N LEU A 501 -16.42 2.25 15.61
CA LEU A 501 -14.96 2.22 15.58
C LEU A 501 -14.32 3.35 16.41
N ARG A 502 -15.13 4.25 16.98
CA ARG A 502 -14.66 5.36 17.81
C ARG A 502 -14.70 4.98 19.28
N GLY A 503 -13.69 5.38 20.05
CA GLY A 503 -13.68 5.19 21.50
C GLY A 503 -14.72 6.01 22.27
N TYR A 504 -15.27 7.08 21.67
CA TYR A 504 -16.42 7.84 22.17
C TYR A 504 -17.13 8.59 21.03
N ASN A 505 -18.32 9.14 21.28
CA ASN A 505 -19.08 9.89 20.28
C ASN A 505 -18.45 11.29 20.04
N THR A 506 -17.47 11.35 19.15
CA THR A 506 -16.78 12.59 18.77
C THR A 506 -17.70 13.59 18.07
N LEU A 507 -18.65 13.10 17.28
CA LEU A 507 -19.54 13.95 16.50
C LEU A 507 -20.43 14.77 17.43
N GLN A 508 -21.01 14.15 18.46
CA GLN A 508 -21.80 14.83 19.48
C GLN A 508 -21.00 15.90 20.22
N LYS A 509 -19.74 15.61 20.60
CA LYS A 509 -18.87 16.60 21.25
C LYS A 509 -18.55 17.78 20.35
N LEU A 510 -18.20 17.51 19.10
CA LEU A 510 -17.89 18.57 18.12
C LEU A 510 -19.13 19.41 17.80
N LEU A 511 -20.31 18.81 17.72
CA LEU A 511 -21.58 19.53 17.49
C LEU A 511 -22.02 20.38 18.69
N ALA A 512 -21.48 20.14 19.88
CA ALA A 512 -21.72 21.00 21.05
C ALA A 512 -20.89 22.29 21.01
N THR A 513 -19.76 22.31 20.29
CA THR A 513 -18.80 23.43 20.29
C THR A 513 -18.66 24.13 18.94
N THR A 514 -19.02 23.47 17.84
CA THR A 514 -18.89 24.02 16.48
C THR A 514 -19.98 25.05 16.15
N GLN A 515 -19.61 26.08 15.38
CA GLN A 515 -20.55 27.02 14.77
C GLN A 515 -20.78 26.73 13.27
N VAL A 516 -19.98 25.84 12.67
CA VAL A 516 -19.99 25.55 11.23
C VAL A 516 -20.36 24.09 11.02
N ILE A 517 -21.67 23.81 10.89
CA ILE A 517 -22.21 22.46 10.66
C ILE A 517 -22.04 22.06 9.19
N ASP A 518 -22.33 22.99 8.28
CA ASP A 518 -22.37 22.77 6.83
C ASP A 518 -21.10 23.21 6.09
N GLY A 519 -19.97 23.22 6.79
CA GLY A 519 -18.68 23.53 6.18
C GLY A 519 -18.41 22.60 4.99
N LYS A 520 -18.04 23.15 3.83
CA LYS A 520 -17.77 22.36 2.62
C LYS A 520 -16.29 22.08 2.47
N ASP A 521 -15.95 20.84 2.13
CA ASP A 521 -14.61 20.49 1.69
C ASP A 521 -14.33 20.98 0.25
N VAL A 522 -13.12 20.76 -0.28
CA VAL A 522 -12.73 21.21 -1.64
C VAL A 522 -13.47 20.49 -2.78
N MET A 523 -14.39 19.57 -2.49
CA MET A 523 -15.32 19.00 -3.46
C MET A 523 -16.74 19.54 -3.29
N GLY A 524 -16.95 20.49 -2.38
CA GLY A 524 -18.27 21.03 -2.03
C GLY A 524 -19.06 20.15 -1.07
N ARG A 525 -18.45 19.10 -0.49
CA ARG A 525 -19.19 18.11 0.33
C ARG A 525 -19.23 18.55 1.79
N THR A 526 -20.39 18.40 2.43
CA THR A 526 -20.60 18.69 3.85
C THR A 526 -20.31 17.46 4.73
N PRO A 527 -20.20 17.61 6.07
CA PRO A 527 -20.16 16.46 6.99
C PRO A 527 -21.35 15.51 6.82
N LEU A 528 -22.56 16.04 6.60
CA LEU A 528 -23.75 15.24 6.33
C LEU A 528 -23.62 14.39 5.07
N PHE A 529 -23.09 14.97 3.99
CA PHE A 529 -22.77 14.23 2.77
C PHE A 529 -21.81 13.06 3.06
N ARG A 530 -20.78 13.28 3.88
CA ARG A 530 -19.80 12.25 4.24
C ARG A 530 -20.41 11.14 5.11
N ALA A 531 -21.21 11.47 6.13
CA ALA A 531 -21.92 10.51 6.99
C ALA A 531 -22.90 9.64 6.17
N THR A 532 -23.60 10.26 5.22
CA THR A 532 -24.49 9.53 4.30
C THR A 532 -23.69 8.54 3.45
N ARG A 533 -22.56 8.98 2.90
CA ARG A 533 -21.72 8.13 2.05
C ARG A 533 -21.14 6.92 2.79
N THR A 534 -20.82 7.06 4.08
CA THR A 534 -20.31 5.98 4.93
C THR A 534 -21.41 5.04 5.42
N GLY A 535 -22.68 5.42 5.30
CA GLY A 535 -23.81 4.61 5.75
C GLY A 535 -24.05 4.72 7.26
N ASN A 536 -23.50 5.74 7.93
CA ASN A 536 -23.69 5.93 9.37
C ASN A 536 -25.03 6.63 9.66
N ALA A 537 -26.10 5.84 9.86
CA ALA A 537 -27.44 6.37 10.11
C ALA A 537 -27.55 7.17 11.41
N ALA A 538 -26.74 6.85 12.43
CA ALA A 538 -26.75 7.56 13.71
C ALA A 538 -26.16 8.97 13.56
N ASP A 539 -25.01 9.09 12.88
CA ASP A 539 -24.40 10.40 12.58
C ASP A 539 -25.29 11.25 11.67
N VAL A 540 -25.93 10.66 10.66
CA VAL A 540 -26.88 11.35 9.78
C VAL A 540 -28.02 11.94 10.60
N GLN A 541 -28.60 11.16 11.52
CA GLN A 541 -29.67 11.63 12.40
C GLN A 541 -29.20 12.81 13.25
N LEU A 542 -28.05 12.67 13.91
CA LEU A 542 -27.53 13.68 14.81
C LEU A 542 -27.21 15.00 14.09
N LEU A 543 -26.68 14.94 12.86
CA LEU A 543 -26.42 16.13 12.04
C LEU A 543 -27.72 16.83 11.62
N LEU A 544 -28.74 16.07 11.22
CA LEU A 544 -30.06 16.64 10.86
C LEU A 544 -30.76 17.28 12.07
N GLU A 545 -30.70 16.64 13.24
CA GLU A 545 -31.24 17.19 14.50
C GLU A 545 -30.56 18.50 14.91
N LYS A 546 -29.29 18.68 14.54
CA LYS A 546 -28.54 19.93 14.74
C LYS A 546 -28.72 20.95 13.63
N GLY A 547 -29.57 20.68 12.64
CA GLY A 547 -29.93 21.62 11.59
C GLY A 547 -29.00 21.62 10.38
N ALA A 548 -28.28 20.53 10.11
CA ALA A 548 -27.50 20.39 8.88
C ALA A 548 -28.42 20.41 7.64
N ASP A 549 -28.11 21.24 6.66
CA ASP A 549 -28.89 21.35 5.42
C ASP A 549 -28.65 20.13 4.51
N CYS A 550 -29.71 19.34 4.31
CA CYS A 550 -29.71 18.15 3.48
C CYS A 550 -29.85 18.40 1.96
N ASN A 551 -29.98 19.67 1.55
CA ASN A 551 -30.08 20.10 0.16
C ASN A 551 -28.76 20.68 -0.38
N LEU A 552 -27.73 20.81 0.45
CA LEU A 552 -26.43 21.29 -0.01
C LEU A 552 -25.77 20.28 -0.94
N ALA A 553 -25.61 20.72 -2.19
CA ALA A 553 -24.94 19.96 -3.23
C ALA A 553 -23.41 20.11 -3.17
N ASP A 554 -22.74 19.04 -3.59
CA ASP A 554 -21.32 19.05 -3.93
C ASP A 554 -21.08 19.65 -5.34
N PHE A 555 -19.82 19.71 -5.80
CA PHE A 555 -19.49 20.27 -7.12
C PHE A 555 -20.05 19.48 -8.31
N TYR A 556 -20.63 18.29 -8.07
CA TYR A 556 -21.35 17.50 -9.07
C TYR A 556 -22.86 17.72 -8.99
N GLY A 557 -23.34 18.71 -8.23
CA GLY A 557 -24.76 18.97 -8.05
C GLY A 557 -25.45 17.92 -7.17
N GLN A 558 -24.69 17.11 -6.42
CA GLN A 558 -25.25 15.99 -5.68
C GLN A 558 -25.48 16.33 -4.21
N THR A 559 -26.71 16.10 -3.78
CA THR A 559 -27.11 16.22 -2.37
C THR A 559 -26.92 14.91 -1.60
N PRO A 560 -26.93 14.91 -0.26
CA PRO A 560 -27.02 13.70 0.55
C PRO A 560 -28.09 12.69 0.07
N CYS A 561 -29.25 13.17 -0.41
CA CYS A 561 -30.30 12.29 -0.96
C CYS A 561 -29.88 11.55 -2.24
N HIS A 562 -29.14 12.21 -3.14
CA HIS A 562 -28.57 11.54 -4.32
C HIS A 562 -27.67 10.39 -3.88
N VAL A 563 -26.77 10.66 -2.93
CA VAL A 563 -25.84 9.67 -2.39
C VAL A 563 -26.57 8.47 -1.79
N ALA A 564 -27.59 8.70 -0.96
CA ALA A 564 -28.37 7.63 -0.36
C ALA A 564 -29.12 6.80 -1.41
N SER A 565 -29.71 7.44 -2.42
CA SER A 565 -30.44 6.76 -3.51
C SER A 565 -29.52 5.87 -4.35
N ILE A 566 -28.34 6.38 -4.70
CA ILE A 566 -27.33 5.63 -5.47
C ILE A 566 -26.80 4.45 -4.64
N LYS A 567 -26.53 4.68 -3.35
CA LYS A 567 -26.06 3.62 -2.44
C LYS A 567 -27.12 2.56 -2.20
N PHE A 568 -28.40 2.93 -2.16
CA PHE A 568 -29.51 1.98 -2.11
C PHE A 568 -29.56 1.10 -3.38
N ALA A 569 -29.41 1.71 -4.55
CA ALA A 569 -29.46 0.98 -5.82
C ALA A 569 -28.25 0.03 -6.02
N LEU A 570 -27.04 0.49 -5.70
CA LEU A 570 -25.79 -0.24 -5.93
C LEU A 570 -25.31 -1.08 -4.73
N GLY A 571 -25.83 -0.83 -3.53
CA GLY A 571 -25.36 -1.43 -2.29
C GLY A 571 -25.79 -2.89 -2.08
N PRO A 572 -25.04 -3.66 -1.27
CA PRO A 572 -25.45 -5.00 -0.86
C PRO A 572 -26.78 -4.97 -0.12
N ILE A 573 -27.57 -6.05 -0.21
CA ILE A 573 -28.93 -6.15 0.35
C ILE A 573 -28.99 -5.68 1.81
N GLN A 574 -28.01 -6.09 2.62
CA GLN A 574 -27.91 -5.75 4.05
C GLN A 574 -27.80 -4.24 4.33
N SER A 575 -27.31 -3.45 3.37
CA SER A 575 -27.19 -1.99 3.51
C SER A 575 -28.41 -1.22 2.99
N LYS A 576 -29.30 -1.87 2.24
CA LYS A 576 -30.45 -1.21 1.60
C LYS A 576 -31.42 -0.64 2.62
N GLU A 577 -31.73 -1.39 3.68
CA GLU A 577 -32.61 -0.92 4.77
C GLU A 577 -32.08 0.37 5.42
N THR A 578 -30.76 0.44 5.65
CA THR A 578 -30.09 1.62 6.19
C THR A 578 -30.28 2.85 5.29
N TYR A 579 -30.04 2.70 3.99
CA TYR A 579 -30.18 3.81 3.04
C TYR A 579 -31.64 4.19 2.79
N GLU A 580 -32.56 3.23 2.83
CA GLU A 580 -34.01 3.50 2.78
C GLU A 580 -34.45 4.34 3.98
N SER A 581 -33.99 3.97 5.18
CA SER A 581 -34.23 4.73 6.41
C SER A 581 -33.67 6.15 6.34
N MET A 582 -32.46 6.33 5.81
CA MET A 582 -31.87 7.66 5.58
C MET A 582 -32.71 8.51 4.62
N MET A 583 -33.15 7.95 3.50
CA MET A 583 -33.99 8.69 2.54
C MET A 583 -35.33 9.13 3.15
N LYS A 584 -35.95 8.27 3.98
CA LYS A 584 -37.17 8.63 4.72
C LYS A 584 -36.91 9.81 5.67
N ARG A 585 -35.79 9.78 6.41
CA ARG A 585 -35.37 10.88 7.29
C ARG A 585 -35.10 12.16 6.52
N PHE A 586 -34.35 12.10 5.43
CA PHE A 586 -34.11 13.31 4.63
C PHE A 586 -35.40 13.97 4.16
N LYS A 587 -36.41 13.20 3.73
CA LYS A 587 -37.73 13.75 3.40
C LYS A 587 -38.41 14.42 4.59
N GLN A 588 -38.31 13.83 5.79
CA GLN A 588 -38.84 14.44 7.02
C GLN A 588 -38.18 15.78 7.35
N TYR A 589 -36.88 15.91 7.05
CA TYR A 589 -36.10 17.13 7.26
C TYR A 589 -36.10 18.07 6.03
N GLY A 590 -37.04 17.90 5.10
CA GLY A 590 -37.23 18.85 3.99
C GLY A 590 -36.29 18.71 2.80
N ALA A 591 -35.80 17.48 2.53
CA ALA A 591 -34.99 17.24 1.34
C ALA A 591 -35.77 17.43 0.03
N ASP A 592 -35.21 18.23 -0.86
CA ASP A 592 -35.70 18.46 -2.20
C ASP A 592 -35.27 17.33 -3.14
N MET A 593 -36.24 16.48 -3.49
CA MET A 593 -36.07 15.36 -4.39
C MET A 593 -36.11 15.76 -5.88
N THR A 594 -36.27 17.06 -6.19
CA THR A 594 -36.32 17.58 -7.56
C THR A 594 -34.98 18.14 -8.04
N LEU A 595 -34.03 18.36 -7.13
CA LEU A 595 -32.70 18.84 -7.46
C LEU A 595 -32.00 17.88 -8.42
N LYS A 596 -31.38 18.45 -9.45
CA LYS A 596 -30.68 17.71 -10.49
C LYS A 596 -29.17 17.80 -10.29
N ASP A 597 -28.49 16.68 -10.44
CA ASP A 597 -27.04 16.63 -10.50
C ASP A 597 -26.50 17.11 -11.86
N ILE A 598 -25.17 17.09 -12.04
CA ILE A 598 -24.50 17.44 -13.32
C ILE A 598 -24.93 16.58 -14.52
N TYR A 599 -25.62 15.47 -14.28
CA TYR A 599 -26.16 14.59 -15.32
C TYR A 599 -27.63 14.85 -15.59
N GLY A 600 -28.23 15.84 -14.93
CA GLY A 600 -29.65 16.14 -15.05
C GLY A 600 -30.54 15.14 -14.32
N LYS A 601 -29.98 14.26 -13.46
CA LYS A 601 -30.72 13.23 -12.73
C LYS A 601 -31.08 13.71 -11.34
N THR A 602 -32.28 13.36 -10.90
CA THR A 602 -32.80 13.56 -9.55
C THR A 602 -32.45 12.37 -8.64
N PRO A 603 -32.60 12.47 -7.31
CA PRO A 603 -32.44 11.32 -6.42
C PRO A 603 -33.37 10.15 -6.78
N THR A 604 -34.60 10.43 -7.22
CA THR A 604 -35.57 9.39 -7.61
C THR A 604 -35.18 8.65 -8.88
N ASP A 605 -34.49 9.32 -9.82
CA ASP A 605 -34.03 8.70 -11.08
C ASP A 605 -32.96 7.62 -10.85
N TYR A 606 -32.33 7.61 -9.67
CA TYR A 606 -31.36 6.57 -9.28
C TYR A 606 -32.01 5.38 -8.56
N LEU A 607 -33.30 5.47 -8.20
CA LEU A 607 -34.05 4.38 -7.56
C LEU A 607 -34.79 3.48 -8.57
N GLN A 608 -34.98 3.97 -9.80
CA GLN A 608 -35.54 3.26 -10.95
C GLN A 608 -34.44 2.50 -11.69
#